data_AF-A0A7C4X4C7-F1
#
_entry.id   AF-A0A7C4X4C7-F1
#
_cell.length_a   1.000
_cell.length_b   1.000
_cell.length_c   1.000
_cell.angle_alpha   90.00
_cell.angle_beta   90.00
_cell.angle_gamma   90.00
#
_symmetry.space_group_name_H-M   'P 1'
#
loop_
_entity.id
_entity.type
_entity.pdbx_description
1 polymer ?
#
loop_
_entity_poly.entity_id
_entity_poly.type
_entity_poly.pdbx_seq_one_letter_code
_entity_poly.pdbx_strand_id
1 'polypeptide(L)'
;MQERLKKRRGRVSYDKNAGLAAILSFIFNGLGQFYNGQLVKGLVVIFFSVTGIIILIAGSIFIGFWLAGSIVFTWQLTAGIALFVLGLGIICVVGIWSIFDAYRVAARK
;
A
#
# COMPACT_ATOMS: atom_id res chain seq x y z
N MET A 1 48.95 19.96 -15.44
CA MET A 1 49.01 18.76 -14.55
C MET A 1 47.81 18.66 -13.60
N GLN A 2 47.21 19.77 -13.15
CA GLN A 2 46.05 19.80 -12.23
C GLN A 2 44.69 19.43 -12.87
N GLU A 3 44.54 19.49 -14.20
CA GLU A 3 43.24 19.20 -14.86
C GLU A 3 42.90 17.70 -14.96
N ARG A 4 43.88 16.80 -14.84
CA ARG A 4 43.63 15.35 -14.95
C ARG A 4 43.08 14.73 -13.66
N LEU A 5 43.07 15.45 -12.55
CA LEU A 5 42.59 14.95 -11.26
C LEU A 5 41.11 15.26 -10.99
N LYS A 6 40.45 16.12 -11.80
CA LYS A 6 39.03 16.48 -11.63
C LYS A 6 38.05 15.53 -12.34
N LYS A 7 38.52 14.45 -12.98
CA LYS A 7 37.69 13.52 -13.77
C LYS A 7 37.56 12.11 -13.18
N ARG A 8 37.95 11.92 -11.90
CA ARG A 8 37.65 10.71 -11.11
C ARG A 8 36.64 11.00 -10.01
N ARG A 9 35.66 11.87 -10.26
CA ARG A 9 34.47 11.92 -9.42
C ARG A 9 33.67 10.66 -9.76
N GLY A 10 34.00 9.58 -9.06
CA GLY A 10 33.30 8.31 -9.14
C GLY A 10 31.82 8.60 -9.10
N ARG A 11 31.13 8.32 -10.20
CA ARG A 11 29.69 8.17 -10.18
C ARG A 11 29.49 6.98 -9.27
N VAL A 12 29.23 7.24 -7.99
CA VAL A 12 28.64 6.25 -7.09
C VAL A 12 27.36 5.87 -7.79
N SER A 13 27.40 4.77 -8.54
CA SER A 13 26.22 4.15 -9.06
C SER A 13 25.50 3.69 -7.80
N TYR A 14 24.55 4.50 -7.34
CA TYR A 14 23.53 4.03 -6.43
C TYR A 14 22.79 2.97 -7.23
N ASP A 15 23.27 1.73 -7.16
CA ASP A 15 22.47 0.57 -7.49
C ASP A 15 21.30 0.65 -6.52
N LYS A 16 20.21 1.24 -7.02
CA LYS A 16 18.96 1.37 -6.28
C LYS A 16 18.48 -0.05 -6.10
N ASN A 17 18.78 -0.60 -4.92
CA ASN A 17 18.48 -1.97 -4.56
C ASN A 17 16.97 -2.20 -4.69
N ALA A 18 16.55 -2.67 -5.87
CA ALA A 18 15.17 -3.01 -6.18
C ALA A 18 14.61 -4.04 -5.20
N GLY A 19 15.48 -4.89 -4.65
CA GLY A 19 15.16 -5.82 -3.57
C GLY A 19 14.79 -5.15 -2.25
N LEU A 20 15.40 -4.02 -1.89
CA LEU A 20 15.03 -3.26 -0.69
C LEU A 20 13.67 -2.56 -0.87
N ALA A 21 13.41 -2.04 -2.08
CA ALA A 21 12.12 -1.47 -2.44
C ALA A 21 11.00 -2.51 -2.42
N ALA A 22 11.28 -3.75 -2.84
CA ALA A 22 10.34 -4.86 -2.81
C ALA A 22 10.01 -5.30 -1.38
N ILE A 23 11.01 -5.48 -0.52
CA ILE A 23 10.81 -5.83 0.89
C ILE A 23 10.07 -4.70 1.63
N LEU A 24 10.34 -3.44 1.29
CA LEU A 24 9.63 -2.32 1.91
C LEU A 24 8.18 -2.14 1.42
N SER A 25 7.90 -2.44 0.15
CA SER A 25 6.53 -2.51 -0.38
C SER A 25 5.74 -3.68 0.20
N PHE A 26 6.44 -4.72 0.67
CA PHE A 26 5.85 -5.87 1.35
C PHE A 26 5.47 -5.56 2.80
N ILE A 27 6.26 -4.71 3.48
CA ILE A 27 6.04 -4.34 4.90
C ILE A 27 4.98 -3.22 5.03
N PHE A 28 4.85 -2.31 4.04
CA PHE A 28 3.76 -1.32 3.99
C PHE A 28 3.23 -1.12 2.57
N ASN A 29 1.91 -1.24 2.42
CA ASN A 29 1.21 -1.04 1.16
C ASN A 29 1.49 0.38 0.61
N GLY A 30 2.22 0.48 -0.50
CA GLY A 30 2.56 1.75 -1.17
C GLY A 30 4.01 2.25 -1.03
N LEU A 31 4.87 1.67 -0.18
CA LEU A 31 6.26 2.17 0.00
C LEU A 31 7.22 1.83 -1.15
N GLY A 32 7.03 0.72 -1.88
CA GLY A 32 7.91 0.36 -3.01
C GLY A 32 7.78 1.32 -4.20
N GLN A 33 6.60 1.93 -4.36
CA GLN A 33 6.37 3.00 -5.35
C GLN A 33 7.18 4.26 -5.00
N PHE A 34 7.35 4.57 -3.70
CA PHE A 34 8.14 5.70 -3.18
C PHE A 34 9.63 5.52 -3.47
N TYR A 35 10.16 4.30 -3.30
CA TYR A 35 11.56 3.97 -3.60
C TYR A 35 11.89 4.05 -5.09
N ASN A 36 10.91 3.71 -5.95
CA ASN A 36 11.09 3.80 -7.38
C ASN A 36 10.96 5.24 -7.92
N GLY A 37 10.80 6.24 -7.04
CA GLY A 37 10.61 7.65 -7.37
C GLY A 37 9.24 7.97 -7.97
N GLN A 38 8.28 7.05 -7.89
CA GLN A 38 6.91 7.24 -8.40
C GLN A 38 5.97 7.60 -7.24
N LEU A 39 6.22 8.78 -6.66
CA LEU A 39 5.49 9.31 -5.51
C LEU A 39 3.97 9.39 -5.75
N VAL A 40 3.58 9.86 -6.95
CA VAL A 40 2.17 10.04 -7.30
C VAL A 40 1.41 8.72 -7.28
N LYS A 41 2.01 7.65 -7.82
CA LYS A 41 1.36 6.33 -7.87
C LYS A 41 1.35 5.64 -6.51
N GLY A 42 2.42 5.79 -5.71
CA GLY A 42 2.43 5.33 -4.33
C GLY A 42 1.34 5.99 -3.49
N LEU A 43 1.14 7.30 -3.67
CA LEU A 43 0.09 8.04 -2.98
C LEU A 43 -1.32 7.56 -3.37
N VAL A 44 -1.55 7.22 -4.65
CA VAL A 44 -2.82 6.65 -5.11
C VAL A 44 -3.09 5.30 -4.44
N VAL A 45 -2.09 4.41 -4.37
CA VAL A 45 -2.22 3.10 -3.70
C VAL A 45 -2.51 3.26 -2.20
N ILE A 46 -1.83 4.19 -1.54
CA ILE A 46 -2.06 4.49 -0.13
C ILE A 46 -3.50 5.01 0.07
N PHE A 47 -3.96 5.91 -0.80
CA PHE A 47 -5.31 6.47 -0.71
C PHE A 47 -6.38 5.37 -0.77
N PHE A 48 -6.32 4.49 -1.78
CA PHE A 48 -7.26 3.36 -1.89
C PHE A 48 -7.15 2.36 -0.73
N SER A 49 -5.94 2.12 -0.23
CA SER A 49 -5.73 1.23 0.93
C SER A 49 -6.34 1.83 2.20
N VAL A 50 -6.16 3.13 2.43
CA VAL A 50 -6.75 3.86 3.57
C VAL A 50 -8.28 3.85 3.47
N THR A 51 -8.85 4.08 2.28
CA THR A 51 -10.31 3.97 2.08
C THR A 51 -10.81 2.56 2.44
N GLY A 52 -10.12 1.50 2.00
CA GLY A 52 -10.45 0.13 2.37
C GLY A 52 -10.39 -0.13 3.89
N ILE A 53 -9.37 0.41 4.57
CA ILE A 53 -9.22 0.32 6.02
C ILE A 53 -10.35 1.05 6.75
N ILE A 54 -10.73 2.25 6.30
CA ILE A 54 -11.84 3.01 6.90
C ILE A 54 -13.15 2.23 6.78
N ILE A 55 -13.42 1.64 5.61
CA ILE A 55 -14.61 0.81 5.38
C ILE A 55 -14.61 -0.43 6.29
N LEU A 56 -13.45 -1.08 6.45
CA LEU A 56 -13.29 -2.24 7.31
C LEU A 56 -13.49 -1.89 8.79
N ILE A 57 -12.91 -0.78 9.26
CA ILE A 57 -13.08 -0.30 10.63
C ILE A 57 -14.56 0.04 10.88
N ALA A 58 -15.21 0.75 9.94
CA ALA A 58 -16.63 1.05 10.05
C ALA A 58 -17.48 -0.23 10.16
N GLY A 59 -17.27 -1.21 9.29
CA GLY A 59 -17.96 -2.51 9.35
C GLY A 59 -17.71 -3.24 10.67
N SER A 60 -16.47 -3.24 11.17
CA SER A 60 -16.11 -3.85 12.45
C SER A 60 -16.77 -3.15 13.65
N ILE A 61 -16.88 -1.82 13.63
CA ILE A 61 -17.61 -1.05 14.65
C ILE A 61 -19.09 -1.42 14.64
N PHE A 62 -19.72 -1.51 13.47
CA PHE A 62 -21.14 -1.93 13.36
C PHE A 62 -21.37 -3.34 13.92
N ILE A 63 -20.46 -4.27 13.64
CA ILE A 63 -20.52 -5.64 14.19
C ILE A 63 -20.28 -5.62 15.71
N GLY A 64 -19.31 -4.84 16.19
CA GLY A 64 -18.98 -4.72 17.61
C GLY A 64 -20.10 -4.09 18.44
N PHE A 65 -20.78 -3.08 17.89
CA PHE A 65 -21.93 -2.43 18.53
C PHE A 65 -23.10 -3.40 18.72
N TRP A 66 -23.29 -4.31 17.75
CA TRP A 66 -24.26 -5.40 17.86
C TRP A 66 -23.86 -6.45 18.91
N LEU A 67 -22.57 -6.84 18.96
CA LEU A 67 -22.01 -7.80 19.93
C LEU A 67 -22.04 -7.27 21.38
N ALA A 68 -21.90 -5.96 21.57
CA ALA A 68 -21.92 -5.30 22.88
C ALA A 68 -23.30 -5.28 23.57
N GLY A 69 -24.31 -5.95 23.01
CA GLY A 69 -25.64 -6.09 23.62
C GLY A 69 -26.51 -4.82 23.53
N SER A 70 -26.03 -3.76 22.86
CA SER A 70 -26.85 -2.60 22.49
C SER A 70 -27.69 -2.96 21.26
N ILE A 71 -28.83 -3.61 21.49
CA ILE A 71 -29.79 -4.08 20.48
C ILE A 71 -30.07 -3.01 19.43
N VAL A 72 -29.92 -3.30 18.12
CA VAL A 72 -30.80 -2.81 17.03
C VAL A 72 -30.66 -3.73 15.78
N PHE A 73 -31.79 -4.09 15.16
CA PHE A 73 -32.00 -4.57 13.76
C PHE A 73 -31.00 -5.55 13.06
N THR A 74 -31.49 -6.75 12.68
CA THR A 74 -30.75 -7.77 11.91
C THR A 74 -30.13 -7.27 10.60
N TRP A 75 -30.74 -6.28 9.95
CA TRP A 75 -30.21 -5.69 8.71
C TRP A 75 -28.86 -4.97 8.90
N GLN A 76 -28.59 -4.42 10.09
CA GLN A 76 -27.32 -3.74 10.39
C GLN A 76 -26.16 -4.73 10.54
N LEU A 77 -26.42 -5.94 11.02
CA LEU A 77 -25.42 -7.01 11.07
C LEU A 77 -25.04 -7.46 9.66
N THR A 78 -26.02 -7.71 8.79
CA THR A 78 -25.74 -8.06 7.40
C THR A 78 -25.02 -6.94 6.65
N ALA A 79 -25.37 -5.68 6.90
CA ALA A 79 -24.68 -4.53 6.33
C ALA A 79 -23.24 -4.39 6.87
N GLY A 80 -23.02 -4.59 8.18
CA GLY A 80 -21.70 -4.56 8.80
C GLY A 80 -20.78 -5.65 8.26
N ILE A 81 -21.29 -6.88 8.12
CA ILE A 81 -20.55 -8.00 7.52
C ILE A 81 -20.24 -7.71 6.04
N ALA A 82 -21.22 -7.22 5.27
CA ALA A 82 -21.02 -6.86 3.87
C ALA A 82 -19.93 -5.79 3.71
N LEU A 83 -19.95 -4.74 4.54
CA LEU A 83 -18.92 -3.69 4.56
C LEU A 83 -17.57 -4.23 5.01
N PHE A 84 -17.53 -5.11 6.00
CA PHE A 84 -16.29 -5.72 6.47
C PHE A 84 -15.63 -6.58 5.38
N VAL A 85 -16.40 -7.45 4.72
CA VAL A 85 -15.92 -8.30 3.61
C VAL A 85 -15.51 -7.45 2.41
N LEU A 86 -16.28 -6.40 2.10
CA LEU A 86 -15.97 -5.48 1.01
C LEU A 86 -14.68 -4.70 1.29
N GLY A 87 -14.50 -4.19 2.52
CA GLY A 87 -13.25 -3.54 2.94
C GLY A 87 -12.05 -4.49 2.87
N LEU A 88 -12.20 -5.73 3.34
CA LEU A 88 -11.17 -6.77 3.23
C LEU A 88 -10.82 -7.07 1.77
N GLY A 89 -11.83 -7.25 0.92
CA GLY A 89 -11.67 -7.51 -0.50
C GLY A 89 -10.91 -6.38 -1.20
N ILE A 90 -11.27 -5.12 -0.93
CA ILE A 90 -10.57 -3.95 -1.46
C ILE A 90 -9.11 -3.93 -1.03
N ILE A 91 -8.82 -4.14 0.26
CA ILE A 91 -7.43 -4.14 0.76
C ILE A 91 -6.61 -5.27 0.12
N CYS A 92 -7.16 -6.48 0.02
CA CYS A 92 -6.50 -7.61 -0.61
C CYS A 92 -6.23 -7.36 -2.09
N VAL A 93 -7.23 -6.90 -2.85
CA VAL A 93 -7.10 -6.64 -4.29
C VAL A 93 -6.11 -5.51 -4.55
N VAL A 94 -6.23 -4.39 -3.82
CA VAL A 94 -5.31 -3.25 -3.95
C VAL A 94 -3.89 -3.63 -3.53
N GLY A 95 -3.74 -4.42 -2.46
CA GLY A 95 -2.45 -4.93 -2.02
C GLY A 95 -1.77 -5.84 -3.05
N ILE A 96 -2.51 -6.79 -3.61
CA ILE A 96 -2.00 -7.68 -4.67
C ILE A 96 -1.62 -6.85 -5.90
N TRP A 97 -2.49 -5.94 -6.34
CA TRP A 97 -2.22 -5.08 -7.49
C TRP A 97 -0.99 -4.17 -7.28
N SER A 98 -0.86 -3.60 -6.07
CA SER A 98 0.28 -2.79 -5.65
C SER A 98 1.61 -3.53 -5.77
N ILE A 99 1.64 -4.81 -5.37
CA ILE A 99 2.83 -5.66 -5.48
C ILE A 99 3.19 -5.91 -6.95
N PHE A 100 2.21 -6.29 -7.78
CA PHE A 100 2.44 -6.56 -9.20
C PHE A 100 2.88 -5.31 -9.98
N ASP A 101 2.27 -4.15 -9.74
CA ASP A 101 2.64 -2.90 -10.41
C ASP A 101 4.05 -2.46 -9.99
N ALA A 102 4.37 -2.54 -8.70
CA ALA A 102 5.73 -2.25 -8.22
C ALA A 102 6.79 -3.15 -8.87
N TYR A 103 6.51 -4.46 -9.00
CA TYR A 103 7.39 -5.41 -9.69
C TYR A 103 7.59 -5.07 -11.17
N ARG A 104 6.51 -4.78 -11.88
CA ARG A 104 6.55 -4.46 -13.32
C ARG A 104 7.29 -3.14 -13.59
N VAL A 105 7.16 -2.16 -12.70
CA VAL A 105 7.87 -0.88 -12.82
C VAL A 105 9.35 -1.04 -12.50
N ALA A 106 9.70 -1.88 -11.53
CA ALA A 106 11.10 -2.21 -11.24
C ALA A 106 11.77 -2.97 -12.40
N ALA A 107 11.07 -3.93 -13.03
CA ALA A 107 11.59 -4.69 -14.17
C ALA A 107 11.76 -3.87 -15.47
N ARG A 108 11.20 -2.65 -15.55
CA ARG A 108 11.33 -1.76 -16.71
C ARG A 108 12.43 -0.71 -16.60
N LYS A 109 13.10 -0.60 -15.45
CA LYS A 109 14.22 0.31 -15.22
C LYS A 109 15.53 -0.45 -15.19
#